data_AF-A0A1I3BU23-F1
#
_entry.id   AF-A0A1I3BU23-F1
#
_cell.length_a   1.000
_cell.length_b   1.000
_cell.length_c   1.000
_cell.angle_alpha   90.00
_cell.angle_beta   90.00
_cell.angle_gamma   90.00
#
_symmetry.space_group_name_H-M   'P 1'
#
loop_
_entity.id
_entity.type
_entity.pdbx_description
1 polymer ?
#
loop_
_entity_poly.entity_id
_entity_poly.type
_entity_poly.pdbx_seq_one_letter_code
_entity_poly.pdbx_strand_id
1 'polypeptide(L)'
;MIITVDYTSILINKRKIPVKKKLCVLFESLLSLDRKPIGVKFLLTEDDYEASTSFEYKSGMPYCTAIKNASKGSHYKMNMENSSCVAASRALGFTEISEESLSGSRHEKLGVYKNLCISRSVAKDMVYCQHRCTGVEIKPLDAFQKDEPDVVVMVTSPYNAMRIVQGYAYHFGQLKNIKMAGMCAICQECTSYPYETNSLNISMLCSGTRCVGQWSENELGIGFPYHYFESIVEGLIQTTNPMEDNKSKKKIAQRLSDHGLASSLEIKPNDNYYRGAYGTPKQKEKEKQQDIE
;
A
#
# COMPACT_ATOMS: atom_id res chain seq x y z
N MET A 1 28.83 9.33 -3.51
CA MET A 1 29.00 8.24 -4.49
C MET A 1 27.99 7.17 -4.12
N ILE A 2 26.82 7.19 -4.75
CA ILE A 2 25.74 6.24 -4.48
C ILE A 2 26.13 4.95 -5.20
N ILE A 3 26.43 3.91 -4.43
CA ILE A 3 26.66 2.57 -4.99
C ILE A 3 25.28 2.04 -5.35
N THR A 4 24.86 2.23 -6.59
CA THR A 4 23.74 1.48 -7.18
C THR A 4 24.19 0.04 -7.32
N VAL A 5 23.75 -0.82 -6.40
CA VAL A 5 23.91 -2.26 -6.54
C VAL A 5 22.94 -2.70 -7.65
N ASP A 6 23.47 -3.22 -8.74
CA ASP A 6 22.69 -3.70 -9.88
C ASP A 6 22.06 -5.07 -9.56
N TYR A 7 20.87 -5.04 -8.97
CA TYR A 7 20.09 -6.22 -8.60
C TYR A 7 19.42 -6.92 -9.79
N THR A 8 19.57 -6.41 -11.03
CA THR A 8 19.09 -7.15 -12.20
C THR A 8 19.72 -8.54 -12.26
N SER A 9 20.96 -8.69 -11.77
CA SER A 9 21.70 -9.95 -11.67
C SER A 9 21.09 -10.99 -10.70
N ILE A 10 20.45 -10.57 -9.60
CA ILE A 10 19.68 -11.47 -8.70
C ILE A 10 18.32 -11.84 -9.33
N LEU A 11 17.82 -11.01 -10.24
CA LEU A 11 16.54 -11.19 -10.91
C LEU A 11 16.61 -12.13 -12.13
N ILE A 12 17.79 -12.62 -12.54
CA ILE A 12 17.95 -13.53 -13.69
C ILE A 12 17.80 -15.00 -13.26
N ASN A 13 16.63 -15.63 -13.50
CA ASN A 13 16.56 -17.09 -13.63
C ASN A 13 15.43 -17.57 -14.57
N LYS A 14 15.85 -18.35 -15.59
CA LYS A 14 15.24 -19.34 -16.51
C LYS A 14 13.76 -19.32 -16.96
N ARG A 15 12.87 -18.49 -16.42
CA ARG A 15 11.49 -18.32 -16.96
C ARG A 15 11.32 -16.88 -17.45
N LYS A 16 10.80 -16.70 -18.68
CA LYS A 16 10.52 -15.41 -19.33
C LYS A 16 9.39 -14.63 -18.62
N ILE A 17 9.57 -14.30 -17.34
CA ILE A 17 8.65 -13.46 -16.56
C ILE A 17 9.22 -12.04 -16.58
N PRO A 18 8.45 -11.01 -16.99
CA PRO A 18 8.92 -9.62 -16.93
C PRO A 18 9.37 -9.24 -15.51
N VAL A 19 10.44 -8.46 -15.39
CA VAL A 19 11.07 -8.07 -14.11
C VAL A 19 10.04 -7.50 -13.11
N LYS A 20 9.16 -6.59 -13.55
CA LYS A 20 8.08 -6.00 -12.74
C LYS A 20 7.13 -7.06 -12.17
N LYS A 21 6.77 -8.05 -13.00
CA LYS A 21 5.90 -9.16 -12.58
C LYS A 21 6.60 -10.08 -11.57
N LYS A 22 7.91 -10.29 -11.72
CA LYS A 22 8.71 -11.05 -10.74
C LYS A 22 8.75 -10.33 -9.38
N LEU A 23 8.88 -9.00 -9.37
CA LEU A 23 8.90 -8.19 -8.16
C LEU A 23 7.56 -8.25 -7.41
N CYS A 24 6.44 -8.18 -8.11
CA CYS A 24 5.10 -8.37 -7.51
C CYS A 24 4.95 -9.76 -6.88
N VAL A 25 5.34 -10.83 -7.58
CA VAL A 25 5.26 -12.20 -7.05
C VAL A 25 6.17 -12.37 -5.83
N LEU A 26 7.35 -11.74 -5.83
CA LEU A 26 8.26 -11.75 -4.68
C LEU A 26 7.65 -11.03 -3.47
N PHE A 27 7.09 -9.83 -3.68
CA PHE A 27 6.37 -9.08 -2.66
C PHE A 27 5.22 -9.88 -2.04
N GLU A 28 4.39 -10.50 -2.90
CA GLU A 28 3.28 -11.38 -2.49
C GLU A 28 3.75 -12.65 -1.78
N SER A 29 4.96 -13.15 -2.06
CA SER A 29 5.53 -14.33 -1.38
C SER A 29 6.07 -14.01 0.00
N LEU A 30 6.69 -12.83 0.16
CA LEU A 30 7.24 -12.36 1.43
C LEU A 30 6.14 -12.03 2.44
N LEU A 31 4.98 -11.59 1.95
CA LEU A 31 3.82 -11.22 2.76
C LEU A 31 2.74 -12.32 2.71
N SER A 32 1.78 -12.29 3.63
CA SER A 32 0.61 -13.19 3.59
C SER A 32 -0.60 -12.39 3.14
N LEU A 33 -0.70 -12.11 1.84
CA LEU A 33 -1.72 -11.22 1.28
C LEU A 33 -2.95 -11.99 0.80
N ASP A 34 -4.14 -11.55 1.22
CA ASP A 34 -5.43 -12.06 0.72
C ASP A 34 -5.88 -11.35 -0.58
N ARG A 35 -5.18 -10.27 -0.95
CA ARG A 35 -5.52 -9.38 -2.07
C ARG A 35 -4.25 -8.88 -2.75
N LYS A 36 -4.33 -8.64 -4.05
CA LYS A 36 -3.20 -8.10 -4.81
C LYS A 36 -2.92 -6.63 -4.45
N PRO A 37 -1.66 -6.18 -4.48
CA PRO A 37 -1.33 -4.75 -4.49
C PRO A 37 -1.91 -4.07 -5.72
N ILE A 38 -2.32 -2.81 -5.57
CA ILE A 38 -2.99 -2.04 -6.62
C ILE A 38 -2.17 -0.87 -7.05
N GLY A 39 -1.95 -0.75 -8.36
CA GLY A 39 -1.39 0.45 -8.94
C GLY A 39 -2.51 1.42 -9.31
N VAL A 40 -2.29 2.69 -9.00
CA VAL A 40 -3.13 3.81 -9.36
C VAL A 40 -2.29 4.75 -10.20
N LYS A 41 -2.76 5.05 -11.42
CA LYS A 41 -2.12 5.99 -12.35
C LYS A 41 -3.07 7.15 -12.61
N PHE A 42 -2.60 8.39 -12.47
CA PHE A 42 -3.36 9.57 -12.85
C PHE A 42 -3.33 9.73 -14.38
N LEU A 43 -4.51 9.92 -14.97
CA LEU A 43 -4.72 10.17 -16.39
C LEU A 43 -4.97 11.67 -16.51
N LEU A 44 -3.88 12.43 -16.71
CA LEU A 44 -3.89 13.89 -16.56
C LEU A 44 -4.71 14.58 -17.65
N THR A 45 -4.70 14.02 -18.86
CA THR A 45 -5.38 14.56 -20.04
C THR A 45 -6.46 13.61 -20.57
N GLU A 46 -7.33 14.13 -21.43
CA GLU A 46 -8.32 13.33 -22.17
C GLU A 46 -7.62 12.26 -23.04
N ASP A 47 -6.50 12.60 -23.65
CA ASP A 47 -5.71 11.65 -24.44
C ASP A 47 -5.18 10.50 -23.59
N ASP A 48 -4.70 10.77 -22.36
CA ASP A 48 -4.30 9.72 -21.42
C ASP A 48 -5.50 8.83 -21.04
N TYR A 49 -6.68 9.44 -20.88
CA TYR A 49 -7.90 8.74 -20.50
C TYR A 49 -8.40 7.81 -21.61
N GLU A 50 -8.42 8.29 -22.85
CA GLU A 50 -8.83 7.52 -24.02
C GLU A 50 -7.82 6.44 -24.40
N ALA A 51 -6.52 6.68 -24.19
CA ALA A 51 -5.47 5.67 -24.40
C ALA A 51 -5.57 4.49 -23.42
N SER A 52 -6.18 4.68 -22.25
CA SER A 52 -6.39 3.62 -21.27
C SER A 52 -7.42 2.59 -21.74
N THR A 53 -7.00 1.33 -21.82
CA THR A 53 -7.87 0.20 -22.18
C THR A 53 -8.62 -0.39 -21.00
N SER A 54 -8.47 0.18 -19.80
CA SER A 54 -9.17 -0.31 -18.60
C SER A 54 -10.67 -0.05 -18.70
N PHE A 55 -11.48 -0.91 -18.06
CA PHE A 55 -12.92 -0.86 -18.23
C PHE A 55 -13.53 0.34 -17.50
N GLU A 56 -14.41 1.05 -18.17
CA GLU A 56 -15.10 2.20 -17.61
C GLU A 56 -16.51 1.82 -17.15
N TYR A 57 -16.78 1.93 -15.84
CA TYR A 57 -18.07 1.55 -15.28
C TYR A 57 -19.06 2.73 -15.30
N LYS A 58 -19.83 2.84 -16.38
CA LYS A 58 -20.72 3.99 -16.66
C LYS A 58 -21.81 4.26 -15.60
N SER A 59 -22.24 3.25 -14.83
CA SER A 59 -23.27 3.43 -13.80
C SER A 59 -22.76 4.07 -12.50
N GLY A 60 -21.48 4.44 -12.45
CA GLY A 60 -20.84 5.05 -11.29
C GLY A 60 -20.37 4.03 -10.25
N MET A 61 -19.21 4.28 -9.66
CA MET A 61 -18.65 3.43 -8.59
C MET A 61 -17.85 4.28 -7.59
N PRO A 62 -17.90 3.97 -6.28
CA PRO A 62 -16.99 4.60 -5.33
C PRO A 62 -15.56 4.15 -5.62
N TYR A 63 -14.59 5.08 -5.62
CA TYR A 63 -13.17 4.77 -5.78
C TYR A 63 -12.69 3.61 -4.88
N CYS A 64 -13.15 3.59 -3.62
CA CYS A 64 -12.84 2.52 -2.67
C CYS A 64 -13.31 1.13 -3.15
N THR A 65 -14.46 1.06 -3.80
CA THR A 65 -15.00 -0.18 -4.39
C THR A 65 -14.20 -0.57 -5.64
N ALA A 66 -13.75 0.39 -6.45
CA ALA A 66 -12.87 0.12 -7.58
C ALA A 66 -11.53 -0.47 -7.12
N ILE A 67 -10.92 0.07 -6.06
CA ILE A 67 -9.70 -0.48 -5.43
C ILE A 67 -9.94 -1.92 -4.94
N LYS A 68 -11.05 -2.19 -4.26
CA LYS A 68 -11.42 -3.54 -3.80
C LYS A 68 -11.55 -4.54 -4.95
N ASN A 69 -12.25 -4.15 -6.01
CA ASN A 69 -12.50 -5.04 -7.14
C ASN A 69 -11.20 -5.26 -7.93
N ALA A 70 -10.40 -4.20 -8.11
CA ALA A 70 -9.08 -4.31 -8.69
C ALA A 70 -8.20 -5.26 -7.89
N SER A 71 -8.29 -5.27 -6.56
CA SER A 71 -7.45 -6.15 -5.73
C SER A 71 -7.81 -7.63 -5.88
N LYS A 72 -8.90 -7.93 -6.59
CA LYS A 72 -9.37 -9.25 -7.00
C LYS A 72 -9.20 -9.51 -8.50
N GLY A 73 -8.55 -8.61 -9.24
CA GLY A 73 -8.20 -8.79 -10.65
C GLY A 73 -8.96 -7.91 -11.65
N SER A 74 -9.84 -7.00 -11.22
CA SER A 74 -10.52 -6.07 -12.13
C SER A 74 -9.61 -4.91 -12.58
N HIS A 75 -9.89 -4.34 -13.75
CA HIS A 75 -9.15 -3.20 -14.30
C HIS A 75 -10.14 -2.10 -14.60
N TYR A 76 -9.99 -0.94 -13.96
CA TYR A 76 -10.92 0.18 -14.12
C TYR A 76 -10.20 1.45 -14.56
N LYS A 77 -10.90 2.28 -15.34
CA LYS A 77 -10.63 3.71 -15.40
C LYS A 77 -11.86 4.46 -14.88
N MET A 78 -11.65 5.59 -14.21
CA MET A 78 -12.74 6.43 -13.70
C MET A 78 -12.39 7.91 -13.70
N ASN A 79 -13.40 8.75 -13.89
CA ASN A 79 -13.34 10.21 -13.96
C ASN A 79 -14.46 10.83 -13.09
N MET A 80 -14.73 12.12 -13.26
CA MET A 80 -15.80 12.80 -12.51
C MET A 80 -17.21 12.25 -12.83
N GLU A 81 -17.46 11.82 -14.07
CA GLU A 81 -18.80 11.37 -14.51
C GLU A 81 -19.20 10.03 -13.88
N ASN A 82 -18.24 9.16 -13.62
CA ASN A 82 -18.46 7.81 -13.10
C ASN A 82 -17.88 7.57 -11.69
N SER A 83 -17.38 8.61 -11.02
CA SER A 83 -17.06 8.57 -9.59
C SER A 83 -18.28 8.86 -8.74
N SER A 84 -18.78 7.86 -7.99
CA SER A 84 -19.96 8.02 -7.14
C SER A 84 -19.65 8.52 -5.72
N CYS A 85 -18.45 9.06 -5.49
CA CYS A 85 -18.04 9.61 -4.19
C CYS A 85 -17.32 10.95 -4.36
N VAL A 86 -18.02 12.05 -4.05
CA VAL A 86 -17.49 13.42 -4.20
C VAL A 86 -16.22 13.65 -3.36
N ALA A 87 -16.10 13.00 -2.19
CA ALA A 87 -14.88 13.09 -1.37
C ALA A 87 -13.66 12.47 -2.09
N ALA A 88 -13.86 11.36 -2.80
CA ALA A 88 -12.82 10.77 -3.63
C ALA A 88 -12.51 11.65 -4.85
N SER A 89 -13.52 12.18 -5.54
CA SER A 89 -13.34 13.08 -6.68
C SER A 89 -12.50 14.32 -6.32
N ARG A 90 -12.72 14.90 -5.13
CA ARG A 90 -11.90 16.02 -4.62
C ARG A 90 -10.47 15.59 -4.31
N ALA A 91 -10.31 14.44 -3.66
CA ALA A 91 -8.98 13.96 -3.28
C ALA A 91 -8.10 13.62 -4.47
N LEU A 92 -8.69 13.03 -5.52
CA LEU A 92 -7.97 12.60 -6.71
C LEU A 92 -7.80 13.71 -7.77
N GLY A 93 -8.36 14.90 -7.56
CA GLY A 93 -8.20 16.03 -8.48
C GLY A 93 -9.18 16.06 -9.66
N PHE A 94 -10.29 15.31 -9.60
CA PHE A 94 -11.33 15.31 -10.65
C PHE A 94 -12.19 16.57 -10.66
N THR A 95 -12.21 17.30 -9.54
CA THR A 95 -13.07 18.46 -9.37
C THR A 95 -12.47 19.46 -8.39
N GLU A 96 -12.97 20.68 -8.42
CA GLU A 96 -12.55 21.72 -7.49
C GLU A 96 -13.01 21.43 -6.06
N ILE A 97 -12.21 21.89 -5.11
CA ILE A 97 -12.50 21.75 -3.70
C ILE A 97 -13.32 22.96 -3.29
N SER A 98 -14.53 22.72 -2.78
CA SER A 98 -15.41 23.80 -2.33
C SER A 98 -14.86 24.51 -1.09
N GLU A 99 -15.19 25.80 -0.93
CA GLU A 99 -14.88 26.57 0.29
C GLU A 99 -15.41 25.89 1.55
N GLU A 100 -16.58 25.24 1.45
CA GLU A 100 -17.18 24.47 2.56
C GLU A 100 -16.27 23.31 3.01
N SER A 101 -15.56 22.68 2.07
CA SER A 101 -14.62 21.59 2.36
C SER A 101 -13.33 22.15 2.96
N LEU A 102 -12.76 23.22 2.36
CA LEU A 102 -11.52 23.86 2.82
C LEU A 102 -11.64 24.50 4.21
N SER A 103 -12.80 25.12 4.50
CA SER A 103 -13.08 25.74 5.81
C SER A 103 -13.34 24.73 6.93
N GLY A 104 -13.62 23.46 6.58
CA GLY A 104 -14.09 22.44 7.51
C GLY A 104 -15.58 22.53 7.85
N SER A 105 -16.31 23.53 7.33
CA SER A 105 -17.74 23.71 7.58
C SER A 105 -18.57 22.46 7.21
N ARG A 106 -18.16 21.74 6.16
CA ARG A 106 -18.82 20.49 5.75
C ARG A 106 -18.79 19.44 6.87
N HIS A 107 -17.62 19.20 7.46
CA HIS A 107 -17.49 18.19 8.52
C HIS A 107 -18.19 18.60 9.81
N GLU A 108 -18.22 19.91 10.11
CA GLU A 108 -19.01 20.42 11.23
C GLU A 108 -20.50 20.17 11.03
N LYS A 109 -21.05 20.52 9.85
CA LYS A 109 -22.48 20.30 9.53
C LYS A 109 -22.87 18.83 9.57
N LEU A 110 -21.94 17.94 9.21
CA LEU A 110 -22.12 16.49 9.32
C LEU A 110 -22.03 15.98 10.78
N GLY A 111 -21.59 16.81 11.72
CA GLY A 111 -21.46 16.45 13.14
C GLY A 111 -20.35 15.43 13.42
N VAL A 112 -19.44 15.19 12.46
CA VAL A 112 -18.37 14.19 12.62
C VAL A 112 -17.23 14.67 13.51
N TYR A 113 -17.17 15.98 13.78
CA TYR A 113 -16.25 16.60 14.74
C TYR A 113 -17.00 17.60 15.63
N LYS A 114 -16.44 17.86 16.82
CA LYS A 114 -17.10 18.64 17.89
C LYS A 114 -17.59 20.03 17.48
N ASN A 115 -16.84 20.74 16.62
CA ASN A 115 -17.14 22.11 16.19
C ASN A 115 -16.32 22.49 14.94
N LEU A 116 -16.55 23.70 14.40
CA LEU A 116 -15.81 24.25 13.27
C LEU A 116 -14.29 24.28 13.48
N CYS A 117 -13.80 24.63 14.67
CA CYS A 117 -12.36 24.72 14.92
C CYS A 117 -11.65 23.37 14.74
N ILE A 118 -12.20 22.29 15.30
CA ILE A 118 -11.66 20.94 15.10
C ILE A 118 -11.82 20.50 13.64
N SER A 119 -12.99 20.76 13.05
CA SER A 119 -13.27 20.43 11.65
C SER A 119 -12.30 21.12 10.68
N ARG A 120 -11.98 22.38 10.94
CA ARG A 120 -11.00 23.17 10.18
C ARG A 120 -9.59 22.61 10.34
N SER A 121 -9.21 22.15 11.54
CA SER A 121 -7.91 21.50 11.74
C SER A 121 -7.77 20.27 10.83
N VAL A 122 -8.80 19.41 10.79
CA VAL A 122 -8.81 18.24 9.91
C VAL A 122 -8.78 18.66 8.43
N ALA A 123 -9.62 19.61 8.04
CA ALA A 123 -9.67 20.09 6.65
C ALA A 123 -8.33 20.68 6.18
N LYS A 124 -7.64 21.43 7.03
CA LYS A 124 -6.33 22.03 6.73
C LYS A 124 -5.25 20.97 6.51
N ASP A 125 -5.30 19.88 7.27
CA ASP A 125 -4.32 18.80 7.18
C ASP A 125 -4.63 17.76 6.10
N MET A 126 -5.85 17.80 5.55
CA MET A 126 -6.28 16.96 4.44
C MET A 126 -5.57 17.38 3.15
N VAL A 127 -4.68 16.53 2.66
CA VAL A 127 -3.91 16.78 1.44
C VAL A 127 -4.63 16.19 0.24
N TYR A 128 -5.10 17.05 -0.65
CA TYR A 128 -5.73 16.70 -1.92
C TYR A 128 -4.73 16.85 -3.08
N CYS A 129 -4.92 16.12 -4.17
CA CYS A 129 -4.12 16.30 -5.37
C CYS A 129 -4.21 17.74 -5.87
N GLN A 130 -3.06 18.39 -6.09
CA GLN A 130 -3.00 19.80 -6.52
C GLN A 130 -3.17 19.93 -8.04
N HIS A 131 -2.81 18.89 -8.78
CA HIS A 131 -3.08 18.81 -10.20
C HIS A 131 -4.57 18.55 -10.48
N ARG A 132 -4.99 18.88 -11.69
CA ARG A 132 -6.25 18.37 -12.26
C ARG A 132 -5.91 17.17 -13.14
N CYS A 133 -6.77 16.17 -13.13
CA CYS A 133 -6.68 15.05 -14.03
C CYS A 133 -8.06 14.73 -14.60
N THR A 134 -8.10 14.24 -15.84
CA THR A 134 -9.32 13.70 -16.44
C THR A 134 -9.80 12.49 -15.64
N GLY A 135 -8.89 11.63 -15.17
CA GLY A 135 -9.28 10.47 -14.37
C GLY A 135 -8.12 9.72 -13.75
N VAL A 136 -8.40 8.49 -13.30
CA VAL A 136 -7.40 7.52 -12.84
C VAL A 136 -7.61 6.17 -13.50
N GLU A 137 -6.51 5.46 -13.73
CA GLU A 137 -6.49 4.02 -14.00
C GLU A 137 -6.18 3.24 -12.71
N ILE A 138 -6.93 2.17 -12.46
CA ILE A 138 -6.86 1.35 -11.24
C ILE A 138 -6.87 -0.13 -11.65
N LYS A 139 -5.76 -0.83 -11.40
CA LYS A 139 -5.64 -2.27 -11.72
C LYS A 139 -4.60 -2.94 -10.82
N PRO A 140 -4.58 -4.29 -10.73
CA PRO A 140 -3.50 -5.02 -10.08
C PRO A 140 -2.12 -4.48 -10.47
N LEU A 141 -1.21 -4.35 -9.50
CA LEU A 141 0.12 -3.79 -9.75
C LEU A 141 0.88 -4.60 -10.81
N ASP A 142 0.70 -5.93 -10.83
CA ASP A 142 1.28 -6.84 -11.82
C ASP A 142 0.68 -6.71 -13.24
N ALA A 143 -0.38 -5.93 -13.41
CA ALA A 143 -0.97 -5.62 -14.71
C ALA A 143 -0.35 -4.38 -15.40
N PHE A 144 0.49 -3.61 -14.70
CA PHE A 144 1.26 -2.50 -15.27
C PHE A 144 2.49 -3.04 -16.01
N GLN A 145 2.40 -3.17 -17.35
CA GLN A 145 3.47 -3.76 -18.17
C GLN A 145 4.34 -2.72 -18.87
N LYS A 146 3.71 -1.70 -19.48
CA LYS A 146 4.40 -0.67 -20.28
C LYS A 146 4.77 0.54 -19.44
N ASP A 147 3.81 0.99 -18.63
CA ASP A 147 3.97 2.16 -17.78
C ASP A 147 3.97 1.77 -16.30
N GLU A 148 4.33 2.73 -15.47
CA GLU A 148 4.32 2.61 -14.01
C GLU A 148 3.09 3.33 -13.45
N PRO A 149 2.47 2.80 -12.38
CA PRO A 149 1.51 3.59 -11.62
C PRO A 149 2.24 4.68 -10.84
N ASP A 150 1.50 5.70 -10.43
CA ASP A 150 2.04 6.78 -9.58
C ASP A 150 2.06 6.35 -8.10
N VAL A 151 1.02 5.63 -7.68
CA VAL A 151 0.82 5.19 -6.29
C VAL A 151 0.48 3.70 -6.24
N VAL A 152 1.03 3.02 -5.24
CA VAL A 152 0.63 1.67 -4.85
C VAL A 152 -0.28 1.75 -3.62
N VAL A 153 -1.43 1.09 -3.69
CA VAL A 153 -2.43 1.01 -2.61
C VAL A 153 -2.69 -0.43 -2.25
N MET A 154 -2.81 -0.71 -0.95
CA MET A 154 -3.21 -2.01 -0.42
C MET A 154 -4.16 -1.86 0.77
N VAL A 155 -5.10 -2.79 0.89
CA VAL A 155 -5.83 -3.05 2.13
C VAL A 155 -5.44 -4.43 2.61
N THR A 156 -4.88 -4.51 3.82
CA THR A 156 -4.24 -5.73 4.33
C THR A 156 -4.29 -5.78 5.86
N SER A 157 -3.77 -6.86 6.45
CA SER A 157 -3.67 -7.00 7.91
C SER A 157 -2.66 -6.02 8.51
N PRO A 158 -2.85 -5.60 9.78
CA PRO A 158 -1.86 -4.80 10.51
C PRO A 158 -0.46 -5.41 10.50
N TYR A 159 -0.35 -6.74 10.52
CA TYR A 159 0.92 -7.44 10.45
C TYR A 159 1.64 -7.23 9.11
N ASN A 160 0.94 -7.37 7.97
CA ASN A 160 1.53 -7.12 6.66
C ASN A 160 1.92 -5.64 6.50
N ALA A 161 1.08 -4.72 6.98
CA ALA A 161 1.40 -3.30 6.96
C ALA A 161 2.65 -2.97 7.78
N MET A 162 2.80 -3.55 8.97
CA MET A 162 4.02 -3.45 9.77
C MET A 162 5.24 -3.97 8.99
N ARG A 163 5.14 -5.13 8.33
CA ARG A 163 6.25 -5.66 7.51
C ARG A 163 6.62 -4.71 6.37
N ILE A 164 5.64 -4.11 5.69
CA ILE A 164 5.88 -3.11 4.64
C ILE A 164 6.61 -1.89 5.20
N VAL A 165 6.19 -1.38 6.36
CA VAL A 165 6.85 -0.25 7.04
C VAL A 165 8.27 -0.61 7.48
N GLN A 166 8.51 -1.84 7.95
CA GLN A 166 9.86 -2.31 8.27
C GLN A 166 10.74 -2.43 7.02
N GLY A 167 10.17 -2.86 5.88
CA GLY A 167 10.85 -2.86 4.59
C GLY A 167 11.21 -1.45 4.12
N TYR A 168 10.28 -0.49 4.24
CA TYR A 168 10.56 0.92 4.01
C TYR A 168 11.67 1.44 4.95
N ALA A 169 11.55 1.16 6.26
CA ALA A 169 12.47 1.70 7.26
C ALA A 169 13.90 1.17 7.14
N TYR A 170 14.09 0.00 6.53
CA TYR A 170 15.42 -0.54 6.22
C TYR A 170 16.23 0.42 5.33
N HIS A 171 15.60 1.06 4.35
CA HIS A 171 16.26 2.00 3.43
C HIS A 171 16.15 3.46 3.87
N PHE A 172 15.00 3.85 4.43
CA PHE A 172 14.63 5.26 4.61
C PHE A 172 14.54 5.68 6.08
N GLY A 173 14.74 4.76 7.02
CA GLY A 173 14.61 5.00 8.45
C GLY A 173 13.16 5.16 8.90
N GLN A 174 12.97 5.78 10.06
CA GLN A 174 11.63 5.89 10.68
C GLN A 174 10.64 6.59 9.74
N LEU A 175 9.47 5.94 9.55
CA LEU A 175 8.32 6.57 8.91
C LEU A 175 7.85 7.78 9.73
N LYS A 176 7.85 8.95 9.11
CA LYS A 176 7.47 10.23 9.73
C LYS A 176 6.20 10.77 9.08
N ASN A 177 5.57 11.73 9.74
CA ASN A 177 4.43 12.48 9.20
C ASN A 177 3.27 11.57 8.76
N ILE A 178 2.94 10.54 9.54
CA ILE A 178 1.72 9.78 9.31
C ILE A 178 0.53 10.71 9.54
N LYS A 179 -0.30 10.91 8.51
CA LYS A 179 -1.52 11.71 8.61
C LYS A 179 -2.73 10.79 8.53
N MET A 180 -3.54 10.79 9.58
CA MET A 180 -4.79 10.06 9.62
C MET A 180 -5.81 10.73 10.53
N ALA A 181 -7.07 10.69 10.10
CA ALA A 181 -8.24 10.99 10.92
C ALA A 181 -9.27 9.85 10.88
N GLY A 182 -8.96 8.75 10.18
CA GLY A 182 -9.95 7.71 9.86
C GLY A 182 -11.04 8.26 8.94
N MET A 183 -10.68 9.22 8.09
CA MET A 183 -11.58 9.96 7.20
C MET A 183 -10.94 10.07 5.83
N CYS A 184 -11.73 9.98 4.75
CA CYS A 184 -11.21 9.96 3.38
C CYS A 184 -10.09 8.92 3.14
N ALA A 185 -10.12 7.79 3.86
CA ALA A 185 -9.09 6.75 3.90
C ALA A 185 -8.39 6.43 2.56
N ILE A 186 -9.02 5.63 1.69
CA ILE A 186 -8.31 5.11 0.51
C ILE A 186 -8.00 6.22 -0.50
N CYS A 187 -8.92 7.16 -0.75
CA CYS A 187 -8.72 8.24 -1.71
C CYS A 187 -7.72 9.30 -1.26
N GLN A 188 -7.64 9.57 0.05
CA GLN A 188 -6.79 10.63 0.60
C GLN A 188 -5.61 10.05 1.35
N GLU A 189 -5.85 9.35 2.46
CA GLU A 189 -4.79 8.81 3.33
C GLU A 189 -3.90 7.79 2.58
N CYS A 190 -4.43 7.02 1.64
CA CYS A 190 -3.64 6.03 0.86
C CYS A 190 -3.33 6.45 -0.60
N THR A 191 -3.91 7.52 -1.14
CA THR A 191 -3.67 7.89 -2.55
C THR A 191 -3.12 9.32 -2.69
N SER A 192 -3.95 10.34 -2.47
CA SER A 192 -3.51 11.73 -2.71
C SER A 192 -2.42 12.18 -1.73
N TYR A 193 -2.48 11.78 -0.46
CA TYR A 193 -1.43 12.12 0.50
C TYR A 193 -0.09 11.50 0.13
N PRO A 194 0.01 10.18 -0.14
CA PRO A 194 1.25 9.59 -0.63
C PRO A 194 1.78 10.24 -1.90
N TYR A 195 0.92 10.51 -2.87
CA TYR A 195 1.29 11.16 -4.12
C TYR A 195 1.89 12.56 -3.89
N GLU A 196 1.18 13.43 -3.18
CA GLU A 196 1.55 14.84 -3.02
C GLU A 196 2.74 15.03 -2.07
N THR A 197 2.91 14.15 -1.09
CA THR A 197 3.99 14.28 -0.09
C THR A 197 5.20 13.41 -0.37
N ASN A 198 5.14 12.62 -1.45
CA ASN A 198 6.15 11.63 -1.79
C ASN A 198 6.51 10.70 -0.61
N SER A 199 5.51 10.30 0.19
CA SER A 199 5.69 9.55 1.44
C SER A 199 4.78 8.34 1.51
N LEU A 200 5.22 7.29 2.19
CA LEU A 200 4.31 6.22 2.60
C LEU A 200 3.32 6.75 3.66
N ASN A 201 2.10 6.23 3.67
CA ASN A 201 1.12 6.50 4.73
C ASN A 201 0.25 5.28 5.03
N ILE A 202 -0.27 5.23 6.25
CA ILE A 202 -1.16 4.19 6.76
C ILE A 202 -2.51 4.81 7.06
N SER A 203 -3.58 4.06 6.82
CA SER A 203 -4.96 4.45 7.07
C SER A 203 -5.65 3.40 7.94
N MET A 204 -6.36 3.83 8.98
CA MET A 204 -7.23 2.94 9.76
C MET A 204 -8.56 2.60 9.06
N LEU A 205 -8.72 3.09 7.82
CA LEU A 205 -9.94 3.07 7.04
C LEU A 205 -11.05 3.96 7.65
N CYS A 206 -11.88 4.56 6.80
CA CYS A 206 -13.02 5.34 7.22
C CYS A 206 -14.32 4.53 7.18
N SER A 207 -15.34 4.96 7.94
CA SER A 207 -16.64 4.28 7.95
C SER A 207 -17.26 4.17 6.54
N GLY A 208 -17.07 5.19 5.70
CA GLY A 208 -17.52 5.17 4.31
C GLY A 208 -16.87 4.07 3.47
N THR A 209 -15.55 3.91 3.54
CA THR A 209 -14.87 2.84 2.79
C THR A 209 -15.20 1.45 3.36
N ARG A 210 -15.40 1.31 4.68
CA ARG A 210 -15.89 0.05 5.25
C ARG A 210 -17.30 -0.30 4.77
N CYS A 211 -18.17 0.70 4.62
CA CYS A 211 -19.51 0.52 4.06
C CYS A 211 -19.49 0.08 2.58
N VAL A 212 -18.74 0.74 1.70
CA VAL A 212 -18.77 0.43 0.26
C VAL A 212 -17.78 -0.65 -0.17
N GLY A 213 -16.67 -0.78 0.56
CA GLY A 213 -15.61 -1.76 0.34
C GLY A 213 -15.81 -3.06 1.11
N GLN A 214 -16.62 -3.06 2.17
CA GLN A 214 -16.86 -4.24 3.02
C GLN A 214 -15.54 -4.86 3.54
N TRP A 215 -14.64 -3.99 4.01
CA TRP A 215 -13.37 -4.37 4.61
C TRP A 215 -13.59 -4.94 6.02
N SER A 216 -12.80 -5.95 6.38
CA SER A 216 -12.82 -6.54 7.72
C SER A 216 -12.35 -5.56 8.78
N GLU A 217 -12.88 -5.65 10.00
CA GLU A 217 -12.45 -4.85 11.16
C GLU A 217 -10.95 -5.01 11.46
N ASN A 218 -10.36 -6.15 11.07
CA ASN A 218 -8.94 -6.46 11.25
C ASN A 218 -8.08 -6.09 10.03
N GLU A 219 -8.57 -5.22 9.14
CA GLU A 219 -7.83 -4.70 7.99
C GLU A 219 -7.61 -3.19 8.11
N LEU A 220 -6.49 -2.74 7.55
CA LEU A 220 -6.10 -1.34 7.42
C LEU A 220 -5.58 -1.06 6.00
N GLY A 221 -5.52 0.22 5.62
CA GLY A 221 -4.99 0.66 4.34
C GLY A 221 -3.54 1.12 4.42
N ILE A 222 -2.78 0.90 3.35
CA ILE A 222 -1.43 1.45 3.17
C ILE A 222 -1.26 1.96 1.74
N GLY A 223 -0.62 3.10 1.60
CA GLY A 223 -0.35 3.73 0.31
C GLY A 223 1.04 4.33 0.24
N PHE A 224 1.71 4.22 -0.91
CA PHE A 224 3.03 4.81 -1.13
C PHE A 224 3.28 5.08 -2.62
N PRO A 225 4.09 6.09 -2.99
CA PRO A 225 4.53 6.30 -4.36
C PRO A 225 5.24 5.07 -4.94
N TYR A 226 4.94 4.71 -6.19
CA TYR A 226 5.44 3.47 -6.81
C TYR A 226 6.97 3.32 -6.78
N HIS A 227 7.71 4.42 -6.91
CA HIS A 227 9.17 4.36 -6.92
C HIS A 227 9.79 3.77 -5.63
N TYR A 228 9.05 3.70 -4.52
CA TYR A 228 9.51 2.99 -3.30
C TYR A 228 9.37 1.47 -3.35
N PHE A 229 8.63 0.92 -4.32
CA PHE A 229 8.21 -0.47 -4.31
C PHE A 229 9.39 -1.45 -4.31
N GLU A 230 10.41 -1.20 -5.14
CA GLU A 230 11.60 -2.05 -5.20
C GLU A 230 12.37 -2.05 -3.88
N SER A 231 12.65 -0.88 -3.31
CA SER A 231 13.32 -0.75 -2.00
C SER A 231 12.51 -1.38 -0.87
N ILE A 232 11.17 -1.28 -0.91
CA ILE A 232 10.33 -1.97 0.09
C ILE A 232 10.48 -3.49 -0.03
N VAL A 233 10.49 -4.04 -1.25
CA VAL A 233 10.69 -5.48 -1.47
C VAL A 233 12.07 -5.92 -0.98
N GLU A 234 13.11 -5.17 -1.34
CA GLU A 234 14.46 -5.44 -0.86
C GLU A 234 14.52 -5.39 0.68
N GLY A 235 13.98 -4.34 1.29
CA GLY A 235 13.91 -4.22 2.75
C GLY A 235 13.13 -5.36 3.39
N LEU A 236 12.06 -5.87 2.77
CA LEU A 236 11.34 -7.06 3.25
C LEU A 236 12.25 -8.30 3.24
N ILE A 237 13.03 -8.52 2.18
CA ILE A 237 14.01 -9.62 2.09
C ILE A 237 15.03 -9.49 3.23
N GLN A 238 15.69 -8.33 3.33
CA GLN A 238 16.75 -8.08 4.30
C GLN A 238 16.27 -8.20 5.75
N THR A 239 15.02 -7.80 6.01
CA THR A 239 14.44 -7.86 7.34
C THR A 239 13.72 -9.16 7.66
N THR A 240 13.55 -10.08 6.70
CA THR A 240 12.81 -11.34 6.94
C THR A 240 13.49 -12.19 8.00
N ASN A 241 14.81 -12.36 7.94
CA ASN A 241 15.52 -13.08 8.99
C ASN A 241 15.37 -12.38 10.34
N PRO A 242 15.87 -11.15 10.54
CA PRO A 242 15.90 -10.55 11.86
C PRO A 242 14.52 -10.28 12.47
N MET A 243 13.45 -10.11 11.68
CA MET A 243 12.13 -9.70 12.20
C MET A 243 11.12 -10.85 12.34
N GLU A 244 11.28 -11.97 11.64
CA GLU A 244 10.27 -13.04 11.63
C GLU A 244 10.57 -14.16 12.63
N ASP A 245 9.51 -14.81 13.13
CA ASP A 245 9.67 -16.07 13.86
C ASP A 245 9.92 -17.25 12.90
N ASN A 246 10.33 -18.40 13.42
CA ASN A 246 10.57 -19.60 12.62
C ASN A 246 9.31 -20.09 11.88
N LYS A 247 8.12 -19.87 12.44
CA LYS A 247 6.85 -20.32 11.83
C LYS A 247 6.54 -19.48 10.60
N SER A 248 6.70 -18.17 10.68
CA SER A 248 6.56 -17.22 9.58
C SER A 248 7.65 -17.42 8.54
N LYS A 249 8.92 -17.59 8.95
CA LYS A 249 10.03 -17.94 8.03
C LYS A 249 9.73 -19.18 7.20
N LYS A 250 9.24 -20.26 7.82
CA LYS A 250 8.84 -21.49 7.12
C LYS A 250 7.73 -21.23 6.10
N LYS A 251 6.71 -20.43 6.46
CA LYS A 251 5.63 -20.06 5.53
C LYS A 251 6.12 -19.22 4.35
N ILE A 252 7.02 -18.27 4.60
CA ILE A 252 7.65 -17.44 3.56
C ILE A 252 8.49 -18.33 2.64
N ALA A 253 9.32 -19.22 3.19
CA ALA A 253 10.12 -20.17 2.43
C ALA A 253 9.26 -21.04 1.51
N GLN A 254 8.14 -21.54 2.03
CA GLN A 254 7.19 -22.34 1.25
C GLN A 254 6.61 -21.54 0.08
N ARG A 255 6.09 -20.33 0.32
CA ARG A 255 5.54 -19.47 -0.75
C ARG A 255 6.58 -19.10 -1.80
N LEU A 256 7.81 -18.80 -1.37
CA LEU A 256 8.93 -18.56 -2.30
C LEU A 256 9.22 -19.81 -3.14
N SER A 257 9.24 -20.99 -2.54
CA SER A 257 9.43 -22.26 -3.26
C SER A 257 8.31 -22.52 -4.27
N ASP A 258 7.05 -22.34 -3.86
CA ASP A 258 5.86 -22.56 -4.70
C ASP A 258 5.88 -21.66 -5.96
N HIS A 259 6.45 -20.46 -5.84
CA HIS A 259 6.63 -19.53 -6.96
C HIS A 259 7.96 -19.67 -7.70
N GLY A 260 8.82 -20.65 -7.36
CA GLY A 260 10.12 -20.85 -7.99
C GLY A 260 11.15 -19.77 -7.65
N LEU A 261 10.99 -19.12 -6.50
CA LEU A 261 11.79 -18.00 -5.98
C LEU A 261 12.61 -18.39 -4.74
N ALA A 262 12.80 -19.68 -4.45
CA ALA A 262 13.53 -20.16 -3.27
C ALA A 262 14.95 -19.57 -3.13
N SER A 263 15.62 -19.27 -4.25
CA SER A 263 16.96 -18.65 -4.25
C SER A 263 16.97 -17.15 -3.95
N SER A 264 15.81 -16.51 -3.80
CA SER A 264 15.71 -15.06 -3.63
C SER A 264 15.98 -14.61 -2.18
N LEU A 265 15.95 -15.54 -1.23
CA LEU A 265 16.19 -15.28 0.19
C LEU A 265 16.72 -16.56 0.86
N GLU A 266 17.90 -16.46 1.46
CA GLU A 266 18.39 -17.47 2.39
C GLU A 266 17.68 -17.34 3.74
N ILE A 267 16.95 -18.37 4.14
CA ILE A 267 16.25 -18.40 5.43
C ILE A 267 17.20 -18.92 6.51
N LYS A 268 17.39 -18.11 7.55
CA LYS A 268 18.21 -18.45 8.73
C LYS A 268 17.27 -18.75 9.90
N PRO A 269 17.06 -20.03 10.24
CA PRO A 269 16.32 -20.41 11.43
C PRO A 269 16.95 -19.77 12.67
N ASN A 270 16.14 -19.45 13.67
CA ASN A 270 16.58 -18.91 14.96
C ASN A 270 17.24 -17.53 14.92
N ASP A 271 17.42 -16.93 13.75
CA ASP A 271 18.04 -15.61 13.56
C ASP A 271 16.98 -14.51 13.61
N ASN A 272 16.41 -14.20 14.78
CA ASN A 272 15.56 -13.01 14.95
C ASN A 272 15.94 -12.18 16.17
N TYR A 273 15.72 -10.87 16.12
CA TYR A 273 16.31 -9.91 17.06
C TYR A 273 15.76 -10.07 18.49
N TYR A 274 14.56 -10.62 18.63
CA TYR A 274 13.90 -10.77 19.93
C TYR A 274 14.15 -12.14 20.57
N ARG A 275 14.79 -13.08 19.87
CA ARG A 275 15.18 -14.37 20.46
C ARG A 275 16.18 -14.14 21.60
N GLY A 276 15.89 -14.72 22.76
CA GLY A 276 16.72 -14.54 23.95
C GLY A 276 16.72 -13.12 24.52
N ALA A 277 15.99 -12.17 23.94
CA ALA A 277 15.79 -10.83 24.50
C ALA A 277 14.87 -10.93 25.73
N TYR A 278 13.80 -11.73 25.61
CA TYR A 278 12.79 -11.93 26.65
C TYR A 278 13.02 -13.23 27.43
N GLY A 279 12.48 -13.31 28.65
CA GLY A 279 12.59 -14.48 29.52
C GLY A 279 13.54 -14.32 30.72
N THR A 280 13.33 -15.14 31.74
CA THR A 280 14.21 -15.23 32.91
C THR A 280 15.52 -15.97 32.57
N PRO A 281 16.59 -15.83 33.37
CA PRO A 281 17.86 -16.54 33.12
C PRO A 281 17.70 -18.06 32.90
N LYS A 282 16.88 -18.73 33.72
CA LYS A 282 16.59 -20.17 33.58
C LYS A 282 15.86 -20.54 32.28
N GLN A 283 15.01 -19.65 31.76
CA GLN A 283 14.32 -19.87 30.49
C GLN A 283 15.30 -19.72 29.31
N LYS A 284 16.19 -18.73 29.38
CA LYS A 284 17.23 -18.52 28.36
C LYS A 284 18.25 -19.67 28.30
N GLU A 285 18.54 -20.32 29.44
CA GLU A 285 19.39 -21.53 29.47
C GLU A 285 18.72 -22.74 28.79
N LYS A 286 17.42 -22.93 28.98
CA LYS A 286 16.66 -24.00 28.32
C LYS A 286 16.54 -23.80 26.81
N GLU A 287 16.31 -22.57 26.35
CA GLU A 287 16.26 -22.24 24.91
C GLU A 287 17.59 -22.53 24.21
N LYS A 288 18.73 -22.24 24.86
CA LYS A 288 20.06 -22.57 24.31
C LYS A 288 20.30 -24.08 24.18
N GLN A 289 19.71 -24.90 25.04
CA GLN A 289 19.86 -26.36 24.99
C GLN A 289 19.01 -26.99 23.87
N GLN A 290 17.85 -26.40 23.55
CA GLN A 290 17.00 -26.85 22.44
C GLN A 290 17.57 -26.52 21.04
N ASP A 291 18.59 -25.67 20.95
CA ASP A 291 19.26 -25.32 19.68
C ASP A 291 20.41 -26.28 19.30
N ILE A 292 20.72 -27.25 20.17
CA ILE A 292 21.79 -28.25 19.97
C ILE A 292 21.21 -29.61 19.50
N GLU A 293 19.90 -29.80 19.58
CA GLU A 293 19.15 -30.96 19.06
C GLU A 293 18.49 -30.66 17.70
#